data_AF-A0A7C6TUG6-F1
#
_entry.id   AF-A0A7C6TUG6-F1
#
_cell.length_a   1.000
_cell.length_b   1.000
_cell.length_c   1.000
_cell.angle_alpha   90.00
_cell.angle_beta   90.00
_cell.angle_gamma   90.00
#
_symmetry.space_group_name_H-M   'P 1'
#
loop_
_entity.id
_entity.type
_entity.pdbx_description
1 polymer ?
#
loop_
_entity_poly.entity_id
_entity_poly.type
_entity_poly.pdbx_seq_one_letter_code
_entity_poly.pdbx_strand_id
1 'polypeptide(L)'
;MSAWGGPRRRVYGIFVPAMLSGVVLLVAGLPPDVTVLSVATFIYFTRIPIMNGCSQAIWLSKTAPDVQGRVFAVRRMIGWSAIPVAYLLAGPLADRVFEPLLADGGRLAGSVGRIIGTGPGRGIGLIFILLGIFSIAVALVGLLHPRVRRVEIEVPDAVVDHPSPTPV
;
A
#
# COMPACT_ATOMS: atom_id res chain seq x y z
N MET A 1 13.92 5.20 -10.52
CA MET A 1 15.06 6.03 -10.04
C MET A 1 15.94 6.53 -11.18
N SER A 2 16.15 5.77 -12.27
CA SER A 2 17.05 6.15 -13.39
C SER A 2 16.68 7.44 -14.15
N ALA A 3 15.40 7.85 -14.18
CA ALA A 3 14.96 9.00 -14.99
C ALA A 3 14.74 10.32 -14.22
N TRP A 4 14.63 10.31 -12.89
CA TRP A 4 14.23 11.52 -12.12
C TRP A 4 14.83 11.62 -10.71
N GLY A 5 15.70 10.70 -10.28
CA GLY A 5 16.33 10.75 -8.93
C GLY A 5 15.40 10.49 -7.73
N GLY A 6 14.07 10.55 -7.92
CA GLY A 6 13.07 10.33 -6.88
C GLY A 6 12.76 11.58 -6.04
N PRO A 7 11.72 11.55 -5.19
CA PRO A 7 11.37 12.68 -4.34
C PRO A 7 12.47 12.98 -3.31
N ARG A 8 12.69 14.28 -3.04
CA ARG A 8 13.71 14.83 -2.11
C ARG A 8 13.65 14.24 -0.68
N ARG A 9 12.49 13.70 -0.28
CA ARG A 9 12.28 12.87 0.91
C ARG A 9 11.59 11.59 0.47
N ARG A 10 12.30 10.48 0.46
CA ARG A 10 11.84 9.18 -0.05
C ARG A 10 10.65 8.65 0.74
N VAL A 11 10.53 9.00 2.02
CA VAL A 11 9.38 8.71 2.88
C VAL A 11 8.05 9.16 2.27
N TYR A 12 7.97 10.37 1.72
CA TYR A 12 6.74 10.83 1.05
C TYR A 12 6.47 10.07 -0.25
N GLY A 13 7.52 9.59 -0.92
CA GLY A 13 7.42 8.70 -2.08
C GLY A 13 6.86 7.30 -1.76
N ILE A 14 6.73 6.94 -0.48
CA ILE A 14 6.05 5.71 -0.03
C ILE A 14 4.62 6.02 0.40
N PHE A 15 4.44 7.03 1.25
CA PHE A 15 3.15 7.31 1.87
C PHE A 15 2.15 8.02 0.96
N VAL A 16 2.58 8.92 0.08
CA VAL A 16 1.67 9.60 -0.86
C VAL A 16 1.05 8.61 -1.85
N PRO A 17 1.84 7.72 -2.50
CA PRO A 17 1.25 6.68 -3.33
C PRO A 17 0.44 5.66 -2.52
N ALA A 18 0.73 5.45 -1.22
CA ALA A 18 -0.10 4.63 -0.32
C ALA A 18 -1.43 5.30 0.08
N MET A 19 -1.52 6.63 0.09
CA MET A 19 -2.82 7.32 0.23
C MET A 19 -3.62 7.26 -1.06
N LEU A 20 -2.98 7.56 -2.20
CA LEU A 20 -3.58 7.36 -3.53
C LEU A 20 -4.08 5.92 -3.67
N SER A 21 -3.36 4.99 -3.04
CA SER A 21 -3.72 3.59 -3.02
C SER A 21 -5.09 3.30 -2.48
N GLY A 22 -5.39 3.88 -1.32
CA GLY A 22 -6.67 3.67 -0.69
C GLY A 22 -7.80 4.46 -1.35
N VAL A 23 -7.52 5.64 -1.93
CA VAL A 23 -8.52 6.38 -2.73
C VAL A 23 -8.95 5.57 -3.95
N VAL A 24 -8.00 4.98 -4.66
CA VAL A 24 -8.29 4.12 -5.82
C VAL A 24 -9.10 2.88 -5.42
N LEU A 25 -8.80 2.28 -4.28
CA LEU A 25 -9.56 1.14 -3.74
C LEU A 25 -10.98 1.54 -3.33
N LEU A 26 -11.17 2.72 -2.73
CA LEU A 26 -12.49 3.26 -2.42
C LEU A 26 -13.34 3.42 -3.70
N VAL A 27 -12.74 3.98 -4.76
CA VAL A 27 -13.41 4.16 -6.06
C VAL A 27 -13.72 2.81 -6.71
N ALA A 28 -12.82 1.83 -6.61
CA ALA A 28 -13.04 0.50 -7.17
C ALA A 28 -14.16 -0.29 -6.46
N GLY A 29 -14.50 0.07 -5.21
CA GLY A 29 -15.61 -0.54 -4.48
C GLY A 29 -16.98 0.08 -4.76
N LEU A 30 -17.05 1.16 -5.54
CA LEU A 30 -18.30 1.75 -6.03
C LEU A 30 -18.95 0.84 -7.10
N PRO A 31 -20.20 1.13 -7.55
CA PRO A 31 -20.88 0.30 -8.53
C PRO A 31 -20.00 -0.02 -9.75
N PRO A 32 -20.02 -1.27 -10.23
CA PRO A 32 -19.08 -1.78 -11.21
C PRO A 32 -19.30 -1.09 -12.56
N ASP A 33 -18.37 -0.22 -12.89
CA ASP A 33 -18.15 0.29 -14.24
C ASP A 33 -16.78 -0.22 -14.72
N VAL A 34 -16.76 -0.86 -15.89
CA VAL A 34 -15.54 -1.53 -16.41
C VAL A 34 -14.43 -0.51 -16.66
N THR A 35 -14.76 0.69 -17.11
CA THR A 35 -13.79 1.76 -17.36
C THR A 35 -13.21 2.27 -16.04
N VAL A 36 -14.05 2.51 -15.03
CA VAL A 36 -13.60 2.93 -13.69
C VAL A 36 -12.67 1.88 -13.08
N LEU A 37 -13.02 0.59 -13.16
CA LEU A 37 -12.20 -0.49 -12.60
C LEU A 37 -10.85 -0.63 -13.35
N SER A 38 -10.86 -0.46 -14.67
CA SER A 38 -9.65 -0.52 -15.49
C SER A 38 -8.67 0.60 -15.14
N VAL A 39 -9.18 1.84 -15.06
CA VAL A 39 -8.39 3.01 -14.67
C VAL A 39 -7.89 2.87 -13.23
N ALA A 40 -8.74 2.43 -12.30
CA ALA A 40 -8.36 2.18 -10.92
C ALA A 40 -7.23 1.14 -10.83
N THR A 41 -7.36 0.03 -11.54
CA THR A 41 -6.34 -1.03 -11.57
C THR A 41 -5.03 -0.51 -12.17
N PHE A 42 -5.09 0.23 -13.27
CA PHE A 42 -3.89 0.83 -13.88
C PHE A 42 -3.14 1.76 -12.91
N ILE A 43 -3.86 2.65 -12.23
CA ILE A 43 -3.27 3.53 -11.21
C ILE A 43 -2.73 2.70 -10.04
N TYR A 44 -3.45 1.63 -9.66
CA TYR A 44 -3.03 0.70 -8.60
C TYR A 44 -1.67 0.05 -8.88
N PHE A 45 -1.47 -0.46 -10.09
CA PHE A 45 -0.20 -1.11 -10.43
C PHE A 45 0.93 -0.11 -10.67
N THR A 46 0.65 1.05 -11.26
CA THR A 46 1.66 2.08 -11.56
C THR A 46 2.38 2.61 -10.32
N ARG A 47 1.73 2.60 -9.14
CA ARG A 47 2.35 3.08 -7.90
C ARG A 47 3.37 2.12 -7.29
N ILE A 48 3.28 0.83 -7.60
CA ILE A 48 4.16 -0.24 -7.07
C ILE A 48 5.66 0.08 -7.28
N PRO A 49 6.14 0.41 -8.50
CA PRO A 49 7.56 0.70 -8.71
C PRO A 49 8.03 1.94 -7.94
N ILE A 50 7.17 2.95 -7.77
CA ILE A 50 7.50 4.18 -7.03
C ILE A 50 7.72 3.85 -5.55
N MET A 51 6.77 3.14 -4.94
CA MET A 51 6.84 2.73 -3.54
C MET A 51 8.03 1.79 -3.29
N ASN A 52 8.21 0.78 -4.14
CA ASN A 52 9.31 -0.17 -4.00
C ASN A 52 10.67 0.49 -4.20
N GLY A 53 10.80 1.40 -5.17
CA GLY A 53 12.04 2.15 -5.40
C GLY A 53 12.41 3.02 -4.20
N CYS A 54 11.45 3.77 -3.66
CA CYS A 54 11.69 4.61 -2.48
C CYS A 54 12.02 3.76 -1.25
N SER A 55 11.25 2.68 -1.00
CA SER A 55 11.48 1.79 0.13
C SER A 55 12.83 1.08 0.04
N GLN A 56 13.19 0.53 -1.12
CA GLN A 56 14.50 -0.10 -1.31
C GLN A 56 15.66 0.89 -1.09
N ALA A 57 15.55 2.11 -1.63
CA ALA A 57 16.63 3.09 -1.51
C ALA A 57 16.84 3.55 -0.05
N ILE A 58 15.79 3.66 0.76
CA ILE A 58 15.92 3.93 2.21
C ILE A 58 16.61 2.76 2.91
N TRP A 59 16.13 1.53 2.67
CA TRP A 59 16.73 0.35 3.32
C TRP A 59 18.19 0.15 2.94
N LEU A 60 18.56 0.42 1.68
CA LEU A 60 19.93 0.33 1.21
C LEU A 60 20.83 1.36 1.88
N SER A 61 20.38 2.61 2.06
CA SER A 61 21.22 3.64 2.68
C SER A 61 21.37 3.47 4.19
N LYS A 62 20.35 2.92 4.86
CA LYS A 62 20.33 2.77 6.33
C LYS A 62 20.88 1.45 6.86
N THR A 63 21.05 0.44 6.02
CA THR A 63 21.50 -0.89 6.47
C THR A 63 22.96 -1.09 6.12
N ALA A 64 23.75 -1.53 7.11
CA ALA A 64 25.17 -1.83 6.92
C ALA A 64 25.38 -2.95 5.88
N PRO A 65 26.41 -2.85 5.00
CA PRO A 65 26.60 -3.77 3.89
C PRO A 65 26.74 -5.25 4.29
N ASP A 66 27.32 -5.51 5.46
CA ASP A 66 27.59 -6.83 6.03
C ASP A 66 26.31 -7.59 6.41
N VAL A 67 25.23 -6.89 6.78
CA VAL A 67 23.95 -7.49 7.18
C VAL A 67 22.81 -7.26 6.19
N GLN A 68 23.04 -6.52 5.10
CA GLN A 68 22.00 -6.20 4.10
C GLN A 68 21.27 -7.45 3.60
N GLY A 69 22.00 -8.51 3.21
CA GLY A 69 21.39 -9.73 2.70
C GLY A 69 20.38 -10.36 3.67
N ARG A 70 20.70 -10.37 4.97
CA ARG A 70 19.82 -10.90 6.03
C ARG A 70 18.60 -10.01 6.24
N VAL A 71 18.80 -8.70 6.31
CA VAL A 71 17.72 -7.72 6.50
C VAL A 71 16.71 -7.78 5.34
N PHE A 72 17.20 -7.80 4.10
CA PHE A 72 16.34 -7.90 2.92
C PHE A 72 15.61 -9.25 2.83
N ALA A 73 16.26 -10.36 3.23
CA ALA A 73 15.61 -11.67 3.28
C ALA A 73 14.44 -11.70 4.27
N VAL A 74 14.65 -11.22 5.51
CA VAL A 74 13.61 -11.15 6.54
C VAL A 74 12.47 -10.23 6.10
N ARG A 75 12.79 -9.05 5.56
CA ARG A 75 11.79 -8.12 5.02
C ARG A 75 10.95 -8.76 3.92
N ARG A 76 11.59 -9.50 3.01
CA ARG A 76 10.89 -10.18 1.91
C ARG A 76 10.00 -11.31 2.45
N MET A 77 10.49 -12.10 3.40
CA MET A 77 9.70 -13.16 4.03
C MET A 77 8.44 -12.60 4.70
N ILE A 78 8.57 -11.52 5.48
CA ILE A 78 7.43 -10.84 6.13
C ILE A 78 6.46 -10.28 5.09
N GLY A 79 6.97 -9.66 4.02
CA GLY A 79 6.10 -9.09 2.97
C GLY A 79 5.33 -10.16 2.19
N TRP A 80 5.96 -11.29 1.89
CA TRP A 80 5.37 -12.36 1.07
C TRP A 80 4.48 -13.30 1.88
N SER A 81 4.68 -13.44 3.19
CA SER A 81 3.81 -14.26 4.05
C SER A 81 2.39 -13.71 4.17
N ALA A 82 2.19 -12.41 3.91
CA ALA A 82 0.87 -11.80 3.88
C ALA A 82 0.00 -12.28 2.68
N ILE A 83 0.61 -12.70 1.57
CA ILE A 83 -0.12 -13.10 0.36
C ILE A 83 -0.95 -14.39 0.58
N PRO A 84 -0.38 -15.50 1.12
CA PRO A 84 -1.16 -16.68 1.45
C PRO A 84 -2.34 -16.39 2.39
N VAL A 85 -2.11 -15.56 3.41
CA VAL A 85 -3.15 -15.17 4.37
C VAL A 85 -4.26 -14.40 3.66
N ALA A 86 -3.91 -13.46 2.77
CA ALA A 86 -4.87 -12.71 2.00
C ALA A 86 -5.73 -13.64 1.11
N TYR A 87 -5.13 -14.60 0.41
CA TYR A 87 -5.88 -15.55 -0.41
C TYR A 87 -6.78 -16.48 0.39
N LEU A 88 -6.33 -16.92 1.57
CA LEU A 88 -7.13 -17.77 2.44
C LEU A 88 -8.36 -17.03 3.00
N LEU A 89 -8.22 -15.73 3.28
CA LEU A 89 -9.29 -14.93 3.88
C LEU A 89 -10.22 -14.29 2.84
N ALA A 90 -9.72 -13.87 1.67
CA ALA A 90 -10.48 -13.07 0.72
C ALA A 90 -11.76 -13.76 0.25
N GLY A 91 -11.69 -15.03 -0.17
CA GLY A 91 -12.85 -15.79 -0.65
C GLY A 91 -13.92 -15.98 0.44
N PRO A 92 -13.60 -16.60 1.59
CA PRO A 92 -14.57 -16.78 2.67
C PRO A 92 -15.16 -15.47 3.20
N LEU A 93 -14.37 -14.40 3.33
CA LEU A 93 -14.90 -13.10 3.75
C LEU A 93 -15.84 -12.52 2.69
N ALA A 94 -15.50 -12.61 1.40
CA ALA A 94 -16.37 -12.16 0.32
C ALA A 94 -17.68 -12.94 0.34
N ASP A 95 -17.62 -14.24 0.12
CA ASP A 95 -18.80 -15.06 -0.20
C ASP A 95 -19.66 -15.38 1.02
N ARG A 96 -19.06 -15.57 2.20
CA ARG A 96 -19.78 -16.05 3.40
C ARG A 96 -20.09 -14.96 4.42
N VAL A 97 -19.39 -13.82 4.35
CA VAL A 97 -19.59 -12.72 5.31
C VAL A 97 -20.20 -11.52 4.61
N PHE A 98 -19.50 -10.92 3.65
CA PHE A 98 -19.93 -9.65 3.08
C PHE A 98 -21.04 -9.77 2.04
N GLU A 99 -21.04 -10.82 1.21
CA GLU A 99 -22.10 -11.10 0.24
C GLU A 99 -23.49 -11.24 0.92
N PRO A 100 -23.69 -12.12 1.95
CA PRO A 100 -25.00 -12.24 2.59
C PRO A 100 -25.40 -11.00 3.40
N LEU A 101 -24.43 -10.22 3.89
CA LEU A 101 -24.70 -8.98 4.60
C LEU A 101 -25.26 -7.87 3.70
N LEU A 102 -24.88 -7.88 2.41
CA LEU A 102 -25.26 -6.91 1.37
C LEU A 102 -26.28 -7.48 0.36
N ALA A 103 -26.77 -8.69 0.57
CA ALA A 103 -27.90 -9.23 -0.16
C ALA A 103 -29.18 -8.42 0.13
N ASP A 104 -30.19 -8.56 -0.74
CA ASP A 104 -31.46 -7.86 -0.57
C ASP A 104 -32.14 -8.29 0.75
N GLY A 105 -32.38 -7.32 1.64
CA GLY A 105 -32.86 -7.57 3.01
C GLY A 105 -31.77 -7.90 4.05
N GLY A 106 -30.49 -7.86 3.67
CA GLY A 106 -29.37 -8.08 4.58
C GLY A 106 -29.19 -6.96 5.62
N ARG A 107 -28.48 -7.25 6.73
CA ARG A 107 -28.29 -6.30 7.85
C ARG A 107 -27.59 -5.01 7.44
N LEU A 108 -26.72 -5.04 6.43
CA LEU A 108 -26.00 -3.88 5.92
C LEU A 108 -26.69 -3.22 4.71
N ALA A 109 -27.77 -3.81 4.20
CA ALA A 109 -28.54 -3.27 3.08
C ALA A 109 -29.07 -1.85 3.36
N GLY A 110 -29.57 -1.61 4.58
CA GLY A 110 -30.18 -0.33 4.97
C GLY A 110 -29.19 0.81 5.24
N SER A 111 -27.90 0.53 5.43
CA SER A 111 -26.87 1.53 5.77
C SER A 111 -25.84 1.66 4.66
N VAL A 112 -24.85 0.78 4.66
CA VAL A 112 -23.75 0.76 3.70
C VAL A 112 -24.23 0.38 2.30
N GLY A 113 -25.22 -0.53 2.21
CA GLY A 113 -25.88 -0.90 0.97
C GLY A 113 -26.62 0.25 0.28
N ARG A 114 -26.94 1.35 0.99
CA ARG A 114 -27.55 2.53 0.38
C ARG A 114 -26.55 3.35 -0.46
N ILE A 115 -25.26 3.26 -0.14
CA ILE A 115 -24.19 3.98 -0.84
C ILE A 115 -23.58 3.10 -1.95
N ILE A 116 -23.31 1.83 -1.64
CA ILE A 116 -22.61 0.88 -2.53
C ILE A 116 -23.59 0.12 -3.44
N GLY A 117 -24.86 0.06 -3.05
CA GLY A 117 -25.87 -0.83 -3.61
C GLY A 117 -25.93 -2.19 -2.89
N THR A 118 -27.03 -2.91 -3.09
CA THR A 118 -27.21 -4.30 -2.65
C THR A 118 -27.20 -5.24 -3.85
N GLY A 119 -27.02 -6.54 -3.58
CA GLY A 119 -27.06 -7.59 -4.60
C GLY A 119 -25.71 -8.27 -4.89
N PRO A 120 -25.65 -9.09 -5.95
CA PRO A 120 -24.50 -9.94 -6.23
C PRO A 120 -23.20 -9.16 -6.45
N GLY A 121 -22.10 -9.65 -5.86
CA GLY A 121 -20.76 -9.07 -5.97
C GLY A 121 -20.53 -7.80 -5.14
N ARG A 122 -21.54 -7.30 -4.40
CA ARG A 122 -21.37 -6.12 -3.53
C ARG A 122 -20.51 -6.41 -2.30
N GLY A 123 -20.41 -7.67 -1.89
CA GLY A 123 -19.50 -8.09 -0.82
C GLY A 123 -18.04 -7.75 -1.16
N ILE A 124 -17.64 -7.99 -2.41
CA ILE A 124 -16.30 -7.67 -2.92
C ILE A 124 -16.06 -6.15 -2.94
N GLY A 125 -17.06 -5.37 -3.37
CA GLY A 125 -16.99 -3.90 -3.35
C GLY A 125 -16.75 -3.33 -1.95
N LEU A 126 -17.43 -3.90 -0.93
CA LEU A 126 -17.22 -3.52 0.46
C LEU A 126 -15.80 -3.87 0.95
N ILE A 127 -15.25 -5.03 0.57
CA ILE A 127 -13.86 -5.40 0.89
C ILE A 127 -12.89 -4.35 0.33
N PHE A 128 -13.08 -3.93 -0.94
CA PHE A 128 -12.23 -2.90 -1.54
C PHE A 128 -12.31 -1.58 -0.77
N ILE A 129 -13.51 -1.16 -0.36
CA ILE A 129 -13.70 0.06 0.43
C ILE A 129 -13.00 -0.04 1.79
N LEU A 130 -13.17 -1.16 2.51
CA LEU A 130 -12.53 -1.37 3.82
C LEU A 130 -11.00 -1.39 3.70
N LEU A 131 -10.47 -2.06 2.68
CA LEU A 131 -9.02 -2.06 2.40
C LEU A 131 -8.52 -0.66 2.01
N GLY A 132 -9.34 0.11 1.29
CA GLY A 132 -9.03 1.49 0.93
C GLY A 132 -8.92 2.39 2.15
N ILE A 133 -9.91 2.34 3.05
CA ILE A 133 -9.89 3.06 4.33
C ILE A 133 -8.69 2.64 5.17
N PHE A 134 -8.44 1.33 5.30
CA PHE A 134 -7.31 0.81 6.05
C PHE A 134 -5.97 1.30 5.48
N SER A 135 -5.80 1.28 4.16
CA SER A 135 -4.59 1.79 3.49
C SER A 135 -4.38 3.28 3.76
N ILE A 136 -5.44 4.10 3.68
CA ILE A 136 -5.36 5.54 4.01
C ILE A 136 -5.00 5.73 5.49
N ALA A 137 -5.63 4.99 6.40
CA ALA A 137 -5.37 5.08 7.83
C ALA A 137 -3.91 4.74 8.15
N VAL A 138 -3.38 3.64 7.62
CA VAL A 138 -1.97 3.25 7.80
C VAL A 138 -1.03 4.31 7.24
N ALA A 139 -1.33 4.84 6.04
CA ALA A 139 -0.51 5.88 5.45
C ALA A 139 -0.53 7.18 6.27
N LEU A 140 -1.70 7.57 6.79
CA LEU A 140 -1.86 8.74 7.64
C LEU A 140 -1.13 8.57 8.97
N VAL A 141 -1.28 7.43 9.64
CA VAL A 141 -0.56 7.11 10.88
C VAL A 141 0.95 7.16 10.64
N GLY A 142 1.44 6.60 9.53
CA GLY A 142 2.86 6.66 9.16
C GLY A 142 3.37 8.09 8.92
N LEU A 143 2.55 8.95 8.30
CA LEU A 143 2.88 10.36 8.08
C LEU A 143 2.83 11.21 9.36
N LEU A 144 1.89 10.90 10.25
CA LEU A 144 1.73 11.58 11.55
C LEU A 144 2.80 11.15 12.53
N HIS A 145 3.33 9.93 12.43
CA HIS A 145 4.34 9.44 13.35
C HIS A 145 5.71 10.09 13.09
N PRO A 146 6.22 10.95 14.00
CA PRO A 146 7.39 11.79 13.71
C PRO A 146 8.65 11.00 13.38
N ARG A 147 8.84 9.84 14.04
CA ARG A 147 9.99 8.96 13.83
C ARG A 147 10.01 8.31 12.45
N VAL A 148 8.84 7.94 11.93
CA VAL A 148 8.71 7.39 10.57
C VAL A 148 8.92 8.49 9.54
N ARG A 149 8.34 9.67 9.77
CA ARG A 149 8.51 10.85 8.92
C ARG A 149 9.96 11.37 8.88
N ARG A 150 10.70 11.21 9.98
CA ARG A 150 12.08 11.66 10.14
C ARG A 150 13.10 10.52 10.04
N VAL A 151 12.71 9.32 9.62
CA VAL A 151 13.61 8.15 9.61
C VAL A 151 14.88 8.40 8.79
N GLU A 152 14.78 9.19 7.72
CA GLU A 152 15.92 9.58 6.89
C GLU A 152 16.91 10.53 7.62
N ILE A 153 16.44 11.26 8.63
CA ILE A 153 17.19 12.26 9.42
C ILE A 153 17.68 11.67 10.75
N GLU A 154 16.86 10.85 11.42
CA GLU A 154 17.15 10.28 12.74
C GLU A 154 18.10 9.07 12.68
N VAL A 155 18.09 8.32 11.58
CA VAL A 155 18.98 7.17 11.39
C VAL A 155 20.16 7.62 10.53
N PRO A 156 21.42 7.56 11.01
CA PRO A 156 22.59 7.83 10.18
C PRO A 156 22.63 6.90 8.96
N ASP A 157 23.08 7.39 7.82
CA ASP A 157 23.35 6.51 6.68
C ASP A 157 24.53 5.60 7.04
N ALA A 158 24.38 4.30 6.75
CA ALA A 158 25.39 3.29 7.05
C ALA A 158 26.58 3.36 6.09
N VAL A 159 26.40 4.01 4.94
CA VAL A 159 27.48 4.33 4.00
C VAL A 159 27.84 5.81 4.22
N VAL A 160 28.97 6.05 4.85
CA VAL A 160 29.59 7.37 4.89
C VAL A 160 30.12 7.65 3.49
N ASP A 161 29.69 8.74 2.87
CA ASP A 161 30.20 9.20 1.59
C ASP A 161 31.71 9.45 1.75
N HIS A 162 32.55 8.54 1.27
CA HIS A 162 33.99 8.79 1.22
C HIS A 162 34.21 9.88 0.17
N PRO A 163 34.80 11.04 0.52
CA PRO A 163 35.09 12.06 -0.48
C PRO A 163 35.96 11.43 -1.56
N SER A 164 35.55 11.65 -2.82
CA SER A 164 36.27 11.20 -4.01
C SER A 164 37.75 11.57 -3.87
N PRO A 165 38.71 10.68 -4.17
CA PRO A 165 40.11 11.06 -4.16
C PRO A 165 40.29 12.22 -5.13
N THR A 166 40.83 13.33 -4.62
CA THR A 166 41.22 14.49 -5.43
C THR A 166 42.09 14.02 -6.58
N PRO A 167 41.77 14.37 -7.84
CA PRO A 167 42.67 14.06 -8.95
C PRO A 167 43.98 14.83 -8.70
N VAL A 168 45.08 14.08 -8.61
CA VAL A 168 46.45 14.59 -8.46
C VAL A 168 46.93 15.15 -9.80
#